data_AF-A0A7J9X6F6-F1
#
_entry.id   AF-A0A7J9X6F6-F1
#
_cell.length_a   1.000
_cell.length_b   1.000
_cell.length_c   1.000
_cell.angle_alpha   90.00
_cell.angle_beta   90.00
_cell.angle_gamma   90.00
#
_symmetry.space_group_name_H-M   'P 1'
#
loop_
_entity.id
_entity.type
_entity.pdbx_description
1 polymer ?
#
loop_
_entity_poly.entity_id
_entity_poly.type
_entity_poly.pdbx_seq_one_letter_code
_entity_poly.pdbx_strand_id
1 'polypeptide(L)'
;MHSRSRAGSRGCTCAGSPYSSSGSRCTSRCSPRSATVATPVYVPSLLLLGAAVVPVTFSTFVVERNLSQRLSSGDLLAGAVLGGVIGAIVAGQLEFETMRALGSLPTALIGLIEETAKLAVPAVLLAWRRPRAIDGLVLGVSVGSGFAALETMGYAFVELLHSHGQLASVTSLLLLCAVASPSGHAAWTGLACAALFAVRGARRRGLAWLHFLLVFAGVVVLHATWDSGVGAIGHLVVAGVSFGTLMLVAWRMHRAERRDGSGRQSVDLGLGAPELHQHLPAWRSAARGSHHVAEHRDQ
;
A
#
# COMPACT_ATOMS: atom_id res chain seq x y z
N MET A 1 32.12 14.20 -40.85
CA MET A 1 31.49 15.52 -41.07
C MET A 1 29.98 15.33 -41.22
N HIS A 2 29.23 16.04 -40.36
CA HIS A 2 27.81 16.42 -40.43
C HIS A 2 26.69 15.38 -40.24
N SER A 3 26.22 15.37 -38.98
CA SER A 3 24.85 15.08 -38.53
C SER A 3 23.79 15.80 -39.38
N ARG A 4 22.67 15.14 -39.66
CA ARG A 4 21.39 15.81 -39.96
C ARG A 4 20.37 15.45 -38.90
N SER A 5 20.21 16.36 -37.95
CA SER A 5 19.05 16.52 -37.09
C SER A 5 17.79 16.66 -37.95
N ARG A 6 16.80 15.76 -37.77
CA ARG A 6 15.44 15.98 -38.25
C ARG A 6 14.73 16.86 -37.22
N ALA A 7 14.73 18.16 -37.49
CA ALA A 7 13.91 19.13 -36.79
C ALA A 7 12.42 18.78 -36.96
N GLY A 8 11.68 18.82 -35.84
CA GLY A 8 10.24 18.65 -35.80
C GLY A 8 9.55 19.72 -36.65
N SER A 9 8.90 19.28 -37.73
CA SER A 9 8.08 20.14 -38.57
C SER A 9 6.74 20.42 -37.89
N ARG A 10 6.56 21.68 -37.47
CA ARG A 10 5.26 22.25 -37.10
C ARG A 10 4.39 22.27 -38.37
N GLY A 11 3.41 21.38 -38.46
CA GLY A 11 2.46 21.37 -39.57
C GLY A 11 1.46 22.52 -39.44
N CYS A 12 1.74 23.68 -40.04
CA CYS A 12 0.77 24.74 -40.28
C CYS A 12 0.40 24.70 -41.77
N THR A 13 -0.84 24.40 -42.12
CA THR A 13 -1.34 24.53 -43.50
C THR A 13 -1.92 25.93 -43.68
N CYS A 14 -1.22 26.77 -44.44
CA CYS A 14 -1.75 28.05 -44.94
C CYS A 14 -2.58 27.77 -46.18
N ALA A 15 -3.90 27.98 -46.13
CA ALA A 15 -4.71 28.09 -47.34
C ALA A 15 -4.56 29.51 -47.90
N GLY A 16 -3.57 29.71 -48.77
CA GLY A 16 -3.44 30.94 -49.56
C GLY A 16 -4.12 30.77 -50.91
N SER A 17 -5.14 31.58 -51.20
CA SER A 17 -5.64 31.75 -52.57
C SER A 17 -4.58 32.48 -53.42
N PRO A 18 -4.27 32.09 -54.67
CA PRO A 18 -3.17 32.68 -55.45
C PRO A 18 -3.41 34.11 -55.94
N TYR A 19 -4.58 34.70 -55.69
CA TYR A 19 -4.97 36.02 -56.19
C TYR A 19 -5.51 36.90 -55.05
N SER A 20 -4.64 37.59 -54.32
CA SER A 20 -5.01 38.79 -53.55
C SER A 20 -3.78 39.61 -53.18
N SER A 21 -3.64 40.78 -53.79
CA SER A 21 -2.59 41.79 -53.57
C SER A 21 -2.95 42.74 -52.42
N SER A 22 -3.46 42.21 -51.31
CA SER A 22 -3.81 42.99 -50.12
C SER A 22 -3.33 42.29 -48.86
N GLY A 23 -2.46 42.96 -48.10
CA GLY A 23 -1.86 42.46 -46.87
C GLY A 23 -2.92 42.09 -45.84
N SER A 24 -3.27 40.81 -45.79
CA SER A 24 -4.12 40.23 -44.75
C SER A 24 -3.24 39.51 -43.74
N ARG A 25 -3.27 39.98 -42.50
CA ARG A 25 -2.58 39.35 -41.36
C ARG A 25 -3.11 37.92 -41.22
N CYS A 26 -2.21 36.96 -41.36
CA CYS A 26 -2.49 35.55 -41.13
C CYS A 26 -2.71 35.33 -39.62
N THR A 27 -3.96 35.44 -39.15
CA THR A 27 -4.33 35.07 -37.77
C THR A 27 -4.63 33.57 -37.71
N SER A 28 -3.62 32.72 -37.92
CA SER A 28 -3.77 31.28 -37.76
C SER A 28 -3.74 30.93 -36.27
N ARG A 29 -4.91 30.56 -35.72
CA ARG A 29 -5.02 29.91 -34.42
C ARG A 29 -4.40 28.53 -34.53
N CYS A 30 -3.18 28.35 -34.01
CA CYS A 30 -2.59 27.03 -33.83
C CYS A 30 -3.46 26.26 -32.82
N SER A 31 -4.30 25.34 -33.30
CA SER A 31 -4.83 24.31 -32.39
C SER A 31 -3.68 23.40 -31.99
N PRO A 32 -3.44 23.17 -30.69
CA PRO A 32 -2.47 22.17 -30.27
C PRO A 32 -2.88 20.84 -30.88
N ARG A 33 -1.93 20.14 -31.53
CA ARG A 33 -2.17 18.75 -31.94
C ARG A 33 -2.44 17.96 -30.67
N SER A 34 -3.66 17.46 -30.52
CA SER A 34 -3.97 16.44 -29.52
C SER A 34 -2.97 15.30 -29.72
N ALA A 35 -2.13 15.05 -28.73
CA ALA A 35 -1.20 13.93 -28.78
C ALA A 35 -2.00 12.64 -28.77
N THR A 36 -2.12 11.98 -29.91
CA THR A 36 -2.72 10.66 -30.07
C THR A 36 -1.64 9.60 -29.97
N VAL A 37 -1.96 8.44 -29.40
CA VAL A 37 -1.00 7.34 -29.24
C VAL A 37 -0.53 6.86 -30.61
N ALA A 38 0.78 6.94 -30.88
CA ALA A 38 1.37 6.53 -32.15
C ALA A 38 1.37 5.01 -32.37
N THR A 39 1.32 4.22 -31.30
CA THR A 39 1.25 2.74 -31.33
C THR A 39 0.40 2.18 -30.18
N PRO A 40 -0.79 1.61 -30.45
CA PRO A 40 -1.72 1.17 -29.40
C PRO A 40 -1.18 0.03 -28.53
N VAL A 41 -0.18 -0.72 -29.02
CA VAL A 41 0.41 -1.86 -28.30
C VAL A 41 1.05 -1.48 -26.95
N TYR A 42 1.60 -0.26 -26.83
CA TYR A 42 2.25 0.18 -25.59
C TYR A 42 1.31 0.93 -24.63
N VAL A 43 0.06 1.15 -25.03
CA VAL A 43 -0.92 1.87 -24.20
C VAL A 43 -1.11 1.21 -22.85
N PRO A 44 -1.35 -0.12 -22.74
CA PRO A 44 -1.54 -0.76 -21.44
C PRO A 44 -0.32 -0.57 -20.53
N SER A 45 0.89 -0.68 -21.08
CA SER A 45 2.13 -0.49 -20.33
C SER A 45 2.31 0.94 -19.84
N LEU A 46 1.97 1.95 -20.66
CA LEU A 46 2.03 3.36 -20.28
C LEU A 46 1.01 3.70 -19.19
N LEU A 47 -0.21 3.18 -19.31
CA LEU A 47 -1.26 3.37 -18.31
C LEU A 47 -0.87 2.72 -16.98
N LEU A 48 -0.37 1.48 -17.02
CA LEU A 48 0.11 0.79 -15.82
C LEU A 48 1.26 1.54 -15.16
N LEU A 49 2.25 1.99 -15.94
CA LEU A 49 3.38 2.74 -15.41
C LEU A 49 2.90 4.03 -14.75
N GLY A 50 2.07 4.82 -15.45
CA GLY A 50 1.52 6.07 -14.93
C GLY A 50 0.71 5.87 -13.64
N ALA A 51 -0.10 4.81 -13.59
CA ALA A 51 -0.88 4.45 -12.41
C ALA A 51 -0.02 3.94 -11.25
N ALA A 52 1.09 3.25 -11.53
CA ALA A 52 1.90 2.56 -10.51
C ALA A 52 2.96 3.43 -9.83
N VAL A 53 3.45 4.51 -10.46
CA VAL A 53 4.60 5.28 -9.93
C VAL A 53 4.38 5.71 -8.48
N VAL A 54 3.26 6.38 -8.18
CA VAL A 54 3.01 6.89 -6.82
C VAL A 54 2.67 5.77 -5.82
N PRO A 55 1.75 4.83 -6.10
CA PRO A 55 1.49 3.72 -5.18
C PRO A 55 2.74 2.91 -4.82
N VAL A 56 3.60 2.63 -5.82
CA VAL A 56 4.86 1.91 -5.61
C VAL A 56 5.82 2.76 -4.78
N THR A 57 5.99 4.04 -5.11
CA THR A 57 6.86 4.94 -4.34
C THR A 57 6.42 5.04 -2.88
N PHE A 58 5.12 5.19 -2.64
CA PHE A 58 4.56 5.26 -1.29
C PHE A 58 4.75 3.95 -0.52
N SER A 59 4.49 2.80 -1.15
CA SER A 59 4.71 1.50 -0.52
C SER A 59 6.19 1.30 -0.17
N THR A 60 7.10 1.60 -1.10
CA THR A 60 8.55 1.54 -0.87
C THR A 60 8.96 2.46 0.29
N PHE A 61 8.46 3.69 0.33
CA PHE A 61 8.70 4.61 1.44
C PHE A 61 8.27 4.01 2.79
N VAL A 62 7.11 3.36 2.86
CA VAL A 62 6.63 2.73 4.11
C VAL A 62 7.48 1.51 4.48
N VAL A 63 7.92 0.71 3.50
CA VAL A 63 8.83 -0.43 3.73
C VAL A 63 10.17 0.06 4.29
N GLU A 64 10.73 1.14 3.74
CA GLU A 64 12.00 1.73 4.18
C GLU A 64 11.96 2.31 5.60
N ARG A 65 10.77 2.65 6.12
CA ARG A 65 10.61 3.03 7.53
C ARG A 65 10.85 1.87 8.50
N ASN A 66 10.97 0.64 8.00
CA ASN A 66 11.31 -0.56 8.76
C ASN A 66 10.41 -0.75 10.01
N LEU A 67 9.11 -0.48 9.84
CA LEU A 67 8.11 -0.56 10.91
C LEU A 67 7.77 -2.02 11.27
N SER A 68 7.82 -2.91 10.27
CA SER A 68 7.58 -4.35 10.44
C SER A 68 8.92 -5.08 10.59
N GLN A 69 9.04 -5.91 11.63
CA GLN A 69 10.22 -6.73 11.86
C GLN A 69 10.01 -8.20 11.44
N ARG A 70 8.78 -8.60 11.11
CA ARG A 70 8.41 -10.01 10.83
C ARG A 70 8.12 -10.30 9.36
N LEU A 71 7.92 -9.26 8.55
CA LEU A 71 7.72 -9.38 7.11
C LEU A 71 8.96 -8.87 6.40
N SER A 72 9.43 -9.66 5.43
CA SER A 72 10.52 -9.26 4.53
C SER A 72 10.00 -8.31 3.45
N SER A 73 10.89 -7.57 2.78
CA SER A 73 10.53 -6.78 1.60
C SER A 73 9.91 -7.63 0.49
N GLY A 74 10.30 -8.91 0.39
CA GLY A 74 9.70 -9.87 -0.52
C GLY A 74 8.25 -10.22 -0.17
N ASP A 75 7.94 -10.40 1.11
CA ASP A 75 6.55 -10.63 1.56
C ASP A 75 5.66 -9.41 1.25
N LEU A 76 6.20 -8.20 1.41
CA LEU A 76 5.48 -6.95 1.13
C LEU A 76 5.27 -6.72 -0.37
N LEU A 77 6.28 -7.00 -1.19
CA LEU A 77 6.16 -6.98 -2.65
C LEU A 77 5.15 -8.03 -3.14
N ALA A 78 5.22 -9.26 -2.62
CA ALA A 78 4.25 -10.30 -2.91
C ALA A 78 2.84 -9.88 -2.47
N GLY A 79 2.71 -9.24 -1.31
CA GLY A 79 1.46 -8.64 -0.84
C GLY A 79 0.91 -7.60 -1.82
N ALA A 80 1.74 -6.67 -2.29
CA ALA A 80 1.33 -5.67 -3.28
C ALA A 80 0.86 -6.30 -4.59
N VAL A 81 1.65 -7.23 -5.16
CA VAL A 81 1.34 -7.86 -6.45
C VAL A 81 0.15 -8.80 -6.35
N LEU A 82 0.20 -9.78 -5.43
CA LEU A 82 -0.87 -10.77 -5.30
C LEU A 82 -2.13 -10.13 -4.75
N GLY A 83 -2.03 -9.26 -3.75
CA GLY A 83 -3.17 -8.57 -3.17
C GLY A 83 -3.83 -7.61 -4.16
N GLY A 84 -3.03 -6.89 -4.95
CA GLY A 84 -3.55 -6.05 -6.03
C GLY A 84 -4.26 -6.87 -7.10
N VAL A 85 -3.61 -7.91 -7.65
CA VAL A 85 -4.19 -8.72 -8.74
C VAL A 85 -5.41 -9.50 -8.27
N ILE A 86 -5.30 -10.24 -7.17
CA ILE A 86 -6.41 -11.04 -6.63
C ILE A 86 -7.55 -10.12 -6.20
N GLY A 87 -7.23 -9.01 -5.53
CA GLY A 87 -8.22 -8.03 -5.09
C GLY A 87 -8.99 -7.45 -6.28
N ALA A 88 -8.30 -6.97 -7.32
CA ALA A 88 -8.93 -6.36 -8.48
C ALA A 88 -9.81 -7.36 -9.27
N ILE A 89 -9.35 -8.60 -9.42
CA ILE A 89 -10.11 -9.68 -10.05
C ILE A 89 -11.36 -9.99 -9.21
N VAL A 90 -11.20 -10.30 -7.93
CA VAL A 90 -12.33 -10.67 -7.07
C VAL A 90 -13.36 -9.54 -6.97
N ALA A 91 -12.92 -8.29 -6.81
CA ALA A 91 -13.79 -7.12 -6.79
C ALA A 91 -14.58 -6.98 -8.11
N GLY A 92 -13.88 -6.95 -9.25
CA GLY A 92 -14.51 -6.78 -10.56
C GLY A 92 -15.52 -7.87 -10.90
N GLN A 93 -15.26 -9.13 -10.53
CA GLN A 93 -16.24 -10.22 -10.71
C GLN A 93 -17.47 -10.05 -9.81
N LEU A 94 -17.29 -9.73 -8.53
CA LEU A 94 -18.38 -9.56 -7.58
C LEU A 94 -19.24 -8.34 -7.91
N GLU A 95 -18.63 -7.23 -8.35
CA GLU A 95 -19.34 -6.06 -8.84
C GLU A 95 -20.16 -6.37 -10.08
N PHE A 96 -19.58 -7.07 -11.07
CA PHE A 96 -20.30 -7.47 -12.27
C PHE A 96 -21.49 -8.39 -11.95
N GLU A 97 -21.33 -9.35 -11.05
CA GLU A 97 -22.43 -10.19 -10.56
C GLU A 97 -23.51 -9.40 -9.84
N THR A 98 -23.12 -8.49 -8.96
CA THR A 98 -24.03 -7.64 -8.19
C THR A 98 -24.81 -6.71 -9.10
N MET A 99 -24.16 -6.10 -10.10
CA MET A 99 -24.80 -5.27 -11.12
C MET A 99 -25.88 -6.05 -11.87
N ARG A 100 -25.58 -7.29 -12.29
CA ARG A 100 -26.55 -8.15 -12.98
C ARG A 100 -27.72 -8.55 -12.10
N ALA A 101 -27.50 -8.75 -10.80
CA ALA A 101 -28.54 -9.18 -9.87
C ALA A 101 -29.48 -8.04 -9.44
N LEU A 102 -28.92 -6.85 -9.16
CA LEU A 102 -29.67 -5.72 -8.60
C LEU A 102 -30.07 -4.66 -9.63
N GLY A 103 -29.56 -4.74 -10.86
CA GLY A 103 -29.77 -3.74 -11.93
C GLY A 103 -29.04 -2.42 -11.69
N SER A 104 -28.43 -2.22 -10.52
CA SER A 104 -27.59 -1.09 -10.15
C SER A 104 -26.58 -1.51 -9.08
N LEU A 105 -25.48 -0.77 -8.95
CA LEU A 105 -24.45 -0.99 -7.94
C LEU A 105 -24.48 0.20 -6.95
N PRO A 106 -25.08 0.04 -5.76
CA PRO A 106 -24.98 1.06 -4.72
C PRO A 106 -23.51 1.31 -4.37
N THR A 107 -23.08 2.57 -4.26
CA THR A 107 -21.68 2.93 -3.97
C THR A 107 -21.17 2.30 -2.66
N ALA A 108 -22.05 2.17 -1.66
CA ALA A 108 -21.72 1.47 -0.42
C ALA A 108 -21.40 -0.02 -0.62
N LEU A 109 -22.05 -0.67 -1.60
CA LEU A 109 -21.82 -2.08 -1.90
C LEU A 109 -20.54 -2.28 -2.72
N ILE A 110 -20.23 -1.34 -3.62
CA ILE A 110 -18.93 -1.30 -4.32
C ILE A 110 -17.81 -1.24 -3.28
N GLY A 111 -17.82 -0.22 -2.41
CA GLY A 111 -16.82 -0.09 -1.35
C GLY A 111 -16.74 -1.31 -0.43
N LEU A 112 -17.87 -1.94 -0.11
CA LEU A 112 -17.87 -3.17 0.70
C LEU A 112 -17.18 -4.34 -0.01
N ILE A 113 -17.54 -4.59 -1.28
CA ILE A 113 -16.98 -5.67 -2.10
C ILE A 113 -15.48 -5.49 -2.24
N GLU A 114 -15.09 -4.29 -2.65
CA GLU A 114 -13.71 -3.90 -2.89
C GLU A 114 -12.83 -4.04 -1.65
N GLU A 115 -13.25 -3.44 -0.54
CA GLU A 115 -12.46 -3.46 0.70
C GLU A 115 -12.40 -4.88 1.29
N THR A 116 -13.44 -5.70 1.08
CA THR A 116 -13.39 -7.12 1.47
C THR A 116 -12.40 -7.91 0.60
N ALA A 117 -12.41 -7.69 -0.72
CA ALA A 117 -11.53 -8.38 -1.67
C ALA A 117 -10.05 -8.11 -1.37
N LYS A 118 -9.70 -6.87 -0.99
CA LYS A 118 -8.33 -6.47 -0.59
C LYS A 118 -7.81 -7.23 0.63
N LEU A 119 -8.69 -7.72 1.51
CA LEU A 119 -8.29 -8.46 2.70
C LEU A 119 -7.94 -9.94 2.44
N ALA A 120 -8.15 -10.47 1.23
CA ALA A 120 -7.92 -11.88 0.92
C ALA A 120 -6.47 -12.33 1.24
N VAL A 121 -5.47 -11.63 0.71
CA VAL A 121 -4.05 -11.96 0.95
C VAL A 121 -3.64 -11.74 2.41
N PRO A 122 -3.94 -10.59 3.05
CA PRO A 122 -3.71 -10.41 4.49
C PRO A 122 -4.36 -11.47 5.37
N ALA A 123 -5.59 -11.91 5.08
CA ALA A 123 -6.30 -12.93 5.85
C ALA A 123 -5.61 -14.29 5.77
N VAL A 124 -5.15 -14.69 4.58
CA VAL A 124 -4.36 -15.91 4.38
C VAL A 124 -3.04 -15.85 5.15
N LEU A 125 -2.31 -14.74 5.06
CA LEU A 125 -1.06 -14.56 5.81
C LEU A 125 -1.29 -14.60 7.32
N LEU A 126 -2.37 -13.98 7.79
CA LEU A 126 -2.77 -14.04 9.18
C LEU A 126 -3.08 -15.48 9.60
N ALA A 127 -3.74 -16.29 8.77
CA ALA A 127 -4.02 -17.69 9.07
C ALA A 127 -2.73 -18.53 9.22
N TRP A 128 -1.70 -18.28 8.42
CA TRP A 128 -0.47 -19.07 8.40
C TRP A 128 0.64 -18.57 9.32
N ARG A 129 0.71 -17.26 9.60
CA ARG A 129 1.75 -16.66 10.44
C ARG A 129 1.16 -16.09 11.72
N ARG A 130 2.03 -15.59 12.62
CA ARG A 130 1.64 -14.79 13.79
C ARG A 130 2.18 -13.37 13.69
N PRO A 131 1.68 -12.58 12.71
CA PRO A 131 2.09 -11.19 12.54
C PRO A 131 1.52 -10.31 13.66
N ARG A 132 2.19 -9.18 13.91
CA ARG A 132 1.75 -8.11 14.81
C ARG A 132 0.84 -7.14 14.06
N ALA A 133 0.14 -6.29 14.80
CA ALA A 133 -0.69 -5.24 14.21
C ALA A 133 0.10 -4.32 13.25
N ILE A 134 1.35 -3.96 13.57
CA ILE A 134 2.18 -3.11 12.69
C ILE A 134 2.53 -3.82 11.38
N ASP A 135 2.71 -5.14 11.41
CA ASP A 135 2.97 -5.93 10.22
C ASP A 135 1.73 -5.92 9.30
N GLY A 136 0.54 -5.94 9.90
CA GLY A 136 -0.73 -5.75 9.18
C GLY A 136 -0.85 -4.37 8.55
N LEU A 137 -0.44 -3.31 9.26
CA LEU A 137 -0.43 -1.95 8.72
C LEU A 137 0.43 -1.84 7.45
N VAL A 138 1.68 -2.30 7.53
CA VAL A 138 2.64 -2.22 6.41
C VAL A 138 2.20 -3.11 5.25
N LEU A 139 1.79 -4.35 5.53
CA LEU A 139 1.28 -5.26 4.49
C LEU A 139 0.03 -4.69 3.82
N GLY A 140 -0.91 -4.15 4.59
CA GLY A 140 -2.14 -3.56 4.08
C GLY A 140 -1.87 -2.35 3.20
N VAL A 141 -0.92 -1.48 3.57
CA VAL A 141 -0.46 -0.38 2.70
C VAL A 141 0.05 -0.93 1.37
N SER A 142 0.90 -1.96 1.39
CA SER A 142 1.43 -2.57 0.17
C SER A 142 0.33 -3.17 -0.72
N VAL A 143 -0.61 -3.93 -0.13
CA VAL A 143 -1.77 -4.51 -0.85
C VAL A 143 -2.64 -3.40 -1.45
N GLY A 144 -3.00 -2.39 -0.66
CA GLY A 144 -3.82 -1.27 -1.11
C GLY A 144 -3.15 -0.44 -2.20
N SER A 145 -1.82 -0.24 -2.13
CA SER A 145 -1.04 0.39 -3.21
C SER A 145 -1.07 -0.43 -4.51
N GLY A 146 -0.92 -1.76 -4.42
CA GLY A 146 -1.00 -2.64 -5.58
C GLY A 146 -2.38 -2.63 -6.23
N PHE A 147 -3.44 -2.67 -5.43
CA PHE A 147 -4.82 -2.55 -5.90
C PHE A 147 -5.05 -1.19 -6.59
N ALA A 148 -4.66 -0.09 -5.93
CA ALA A 148 -4.82 1.27 -6.47
C ALA A 148 -4.17 1.42 -7.85
N ALA A 149 -2.98 0.83 -8.05
CA ALA A 149 -2.31 0.89 -9.35
C ALA A 149 -3.11 0.19 -10.46
N LEU A 150 -3.69 -0.97 -10.19
CA LEU A 150 -4.46 -1.73 -11.19
C LEU A 150 -5.83 -1.10 -11.47
N GLU A 151 -6.52 -0.65 -10.42
CA GLU A 151 -7.80 0.03 -10.54
C GLU A 151 -7.64 1.37 -11.29
N THR A 152 -6.63 2.18 -10.92
CA THR A 152 -6.32 3.44 -11.62
C THR A 152 -5.95 3.20 -13.08
N MET A 153 -5.22 2.13 -13.40
CA MET A 153 -4.96 1.73 -14.79
C MET A 153 -6.26 1.45 -15.55
N GLY A 154 -7.23 0.76 -14.91
CA GLY A 154 -8.56 0.51 -15.46
C GLY A 154 -9.33 1.79 -15.74
N TYR A 155 -9.40 2.71 -14.78
CA TYR A 155 -10.04 4.02 -14.97
C TYR A 155 -9.38 4.84 -16.08
N ALA A 156 -8.05 4.86 -16.12
CA ALA A 156 -7.30 5.56 -17.16
C ALA A 156 -7.56 4.96 -18.55
N PHE A 157 -7.75 3.64 -18.64
CA PHE A 157 -8.13 2.97 -19.88
C PHE A 157 -9.56 3.34 -20.32
N VAL A 158 -10.52 3.32 -19.40
CA VAL A 158 -11.91 3.75 -19.68
C VAL A 158 -11.95 5.20 -20.14
N GLU A 159 -11.21 6.09 -19.48
CA GLU A 159 -11.10 7.50 -19.85
C GLU A 159 -10.46 7.69 -21.23
N LEU A 160 -9.44 6.88 -21.58
CA LEU A 160 -8.84 6.92 -22.91
C LEU A 160 -9.87 6.56 -24.00
N LEU A 161 -10.74 5.59 -23.73
CA LEU A 161 -11.82 5.19 -24.66
C LEU A 161 -12.89 6.28 -24.77
N HIS A 162 -13.38 6.79 -23.63
CA HIS A 162 -14.40 7.84 -23.59
C HIS A 162 -13.94 9.15 -24.24
N SER A 163 -12.67 9.50 -24.08
CA SER A 163 -12.08 10.72 -24.63
C SER A 163 -11.64 10.58 -26.09
N HIS A 164 -11.89 9.43 -26.74
CA HIS A 164 -11.43 9.12 -28.10
C HIS A 164 -9.91 9.26 -28.27
N GLY A 165 -9.14 8.82 -27.27
CA GLY A 165 -7.68 8.80 -27.32
C GLY A 165 -7.00 10.11 -26.89
N GLN A 166 -7.69 11.02 -26.21
CA GLN A 166 -7.09 12.27 -25.74
C GLN A 166 -6.24 12.03 -24.49
N LEU A 167 -4.92 12.18 -24.63
CA LEU A 167 -3.99 11.98 -23.52
C LEU A 167 -4.15 12.99 -22.38
N ALA A 168 -4.70 14.19 -22.64
CA ALA A 168 -4.83 15.23 -21.63
C ALA A 168 -5.82 14.85 -20.51
N SER A 169 -6.94 14.20 -20.85
CA SER A 169 -7.92 13.78 -19.84
C SER A 169 -7.42 12.60 -19.03
N VAL A 170 -6.81 11.60 -19.70
CA VAL A 170 -6.12 10.47 -19.05
C VAL A 170 -5.03 10.95 -18.09
N THR A 171 -4.21 11.92 -18.51
CA THR A 171 -3.15 12.49 -17.67
C THR A 171 -3.75 13.20 -16.45
N SER A 172 -4.85 13.94 -16.63
CA SER A 172 -5.52 14.63 -15.52
C SER A 172 -6.08 13.64 -14.49
N LEU A 173 -6.68 12.54 -14.95
CA LEU A 173 -7.15 11.44 -14.10
C LEU A 173 -5.98 10.79 -13.34
N LEU A 174 -4.91 10.42 -14.05
CA LEU A 174 -3.72 9.82 -13.43
C LEU A 174 -3.09 10.74 -12.38
N LEU A 175 -3.07 12.06 -12.60
CA LEU A 175 -2.57 13.04 -11.63
C LEU A 175 -3.46 13.12 -10.38
N LEU A 176 -4.78 13.10 -10.54
CA LEU A 176 -5.71 13.08 -9.42
C LEU A 176 -5.52 11.80 -8.58
N CYS A 177 -5.51 10.64 -9.23
CA CYS A 177 -5.29 9.35 -8.59
C CYS A 177 -3.91 9.28 -7.92
N ALA A 178 -2.87 9.87 -8.53
CA ALA A 178 -1.54 9.95 -7.95
C ALA A 178 -1.53 10.71 -6.62
N VAL A 179 -2.17 11.88 -6.56
CA VAL A 179 -2.28 12.67 -5.31
C VAL A 179 -3.11 11.92 -4.26
N ALA A 180 -4.17 11.25 -4.69
CA ALA A 180 -5.07 10.50 -3.82
C ALA A 180 -4.47 9.19 -3.28
N SER A 181 -3.54 8.59 -4.02
CA SER A 181 -3.07 7.21 -3.80
C SER A 181 -2.63 6.90 -2.37
N PRO A 182 -1.81 7.73 -1.68
CA PRO A 182 -1.42 7.46 -0.29
C PRO A 182 -2.58 7.52 0.71
N SER A 183 -3.64 8.26 0.36
CA SER A 183 -4.77 8.58 1.22
C SER A 183 -6.03 7.73 0.94
N GLY A 184 -6.09 7.04 -0.19
CA GLY A 184 -7.18 6.13 -0.54
C GLY A 184 -6.89 4.70 -0.10
N HIS A 185 -6.93 3.77 -1.05
CA HIS A 185 -6.79 2.33 -0.80
C HIS A 185 -5.59 1.95 0.07
N ALA A 186 -4.43 2.59 -0.09
CA ALA A 186 -3.26 2.29 0.71
C ALA A 186 -3.50 2.57 2.21
N ALA A 187 -4.09 3.73 2.54
CA ALA A 187 -4.44 4.07 3.92
C ALA A 187 -5.55 3.17 4.47
N TRP A 188 -6.62 3.00 3.70
CA TRP A 188 -7.79 2.23 4.11
C TRP A 188 -7.45 0.76 4.37
N THR A 189 -6.78 0.12 3.42
CA THR A 189 -6.36 -1.27 3.53
C THR A 189 -5.35 -1.45 4.65
N GLY A 190 -4.40 -0.51 4.81
CA GLY A 190 -3.45 -0.49 5.93
C GLY A 190 -4.14 -0.48 7.29
N LEU A 191 -5.09 0.44 7.49
CA LEU A 191 -5.85 0.57 8.74
C LEU A 191 -6.69 -0.68 9.04
N ALA A 192 -7.39 -1.20 8.03
CA ALA A 192 -8.19 -2.42 8.16
C ALA A 192 -7.32 -3.64 8.53
N CYS A 193 -6.17 -3.82 7.84
CA CYS A 193 -5.24 -4.91 8.11
C CYS A 193 -4.58 -4.79 9.50
N ALA A 194 -4.24 -3.58 9.93
CA ALA A 194 -3.70 -3.35 11.26
C ALA A 194 -4.69 -3.77 12.35
N ALA A 195 -5.97 -3.38 12.20
CA ALA A 195 -7.03 -3.78 13.12
C ALA A 195 -7.29 -5.29 13.09
N LEU A 196 -7.30 -5.90 11.89
CA LEU A 196 -7.48 -7.35 11.72
C LEU A 196 -6.36 -8.14 12.41
N PHE A 197 -5.11 -7.73 12.23
CA PHE A 197 -3.96 -8.43 12.81
C PHE A 197 -3.89 -8.25 14.32
N ALA A 198 -4.36 -7.11 14.85
CA ALA A 198 -4.45 -6.86 16.29
C ALA A 198 -5.35 -7.87 17.02
N VAL A 199 -6.36 -8.45 16.34
CA VAL A 199 -7.27 -9.46 16.91
C VAL A 199 -6.52 -10.67 17.47
N ARG A 200 -5.45 -11.11 16.77
CA ARG A 200 -4.70 -12.31 17.14
C ARG A 200 -3.98 -12.16 18.49
N GLY A 201 -3.49 -10.97 18.80
CA GLY A 201 -2.77 -10.65 20.03
C GLY A 201 -3.64 -10.11 21.17
N ALA A 202 -4.94 -9.90 20.94
CA ALA A 202 -5.82 -9.25 21.90
C ALA A 202 -6.25 -10.19 23.04
N ARG A 203 -6.14 -9.71 24.29
CA ARG A 203 -6.65 -10.41 25.48
C ARG A 203 -8.17 -10.60 25.43
N ARG A 204 -8.91 -9.60 24.95
CA ARG A 204 -10.37 -9.63 24.78
C ARG A 204 -10.71 -9.72 23.30
N ARG A 205 -10.74 -10.94 22.75
CA ARG A 205 -10.94 -11.17 21.30
C ARG A 205 -12.24 -10.56 20.75
N GLY A 206 -13.35 -10.64 21.49
CA GLY A 206 -14.63 -10.05 21.05
C GLY A 206 -14.56 -8.54 20.84
N LEU A 207 -13.91 -7.82 21.75
CA LEU A 207 -13.71 -6.37 21.61
C LEU A 207 -12.77 -6.03 20.46
N ALA A 208 -11.76 -6.86 20.20
CA ALA A 208 -10.86 -6.67 19.08
C ALA A 208 -11.55 -6.91 17.73
N TRP A 209 -12.42 -7.92 17.63
CA TRP A 209 -13.26 -8.12 16.45
C TRP A 209 -14.24 -6.97 16.24
N LEU A 210 -14.89 -6.48 17.30
CA LEU A 210 -15.74 -5.29 17.21
C LEU A 210 -14.95 -4.07 16.72
N HIS A 211 -13.74 -3.84 17.24
CA HIS A 211 -12.88 -2.77 16.78
C HIS A 211 -12.50 -2.92 15.30
N PHE A 212 -12.14 -4.13 14.86
CA PHE A 212 -11.91 -4.40 13.44
C PHE A 212 -13.13 -4.10 12.58
N LEU A 213 -14.32 -4.56 12.98
CA LEU A 213 -15.56 -4.31 12.26
C LEU A 213 -15.88 -2.81 12.17
N LEU A 214 -15.63 -2.05 13.24
CA LEU A 214 -15.83 -0.59 13.24
C LEU A 214 -14.84 0.12 12.31
N VAL A 215 -13.55 -0.27 12.32
CA VAL A 215 -12.54 0.29 11.42
C VAL A 215 -12.88 -0.07 9.96
N PHE A 216 -13.27 -1.32 9.71
CA PHE A 216 -13.63 -1.80 8.39
C PHE A 216 -14.89 -1.09 7.86
N ALA A 217 -15.93 -0.94 8.69
CA ALA A 217 -17.11 -0.16 8.33
C ALA A 217 -16.77 1.31 8.02
N GLY A 218 -15.89 1.93 8.82
CA GLY A 218 -15.40 3.29 8.55
C GLY A 218 -14.65 3.40 7.22
N VAL A 219 -13.83 2.42 6.89
CA VAL A 219 -13.14 2.31 5.59
C VAL A 219 -14.13 2.19 4.44
N VAL A 220 -15.13 1.32 4.54
CA VAL A 220 -16.19 1.16 3.52
C VAL A 220 -16.97 2.47 3.32
N VAL A 221 -17.26 3.20 4.41
CA VAL A 221 -17.94 4.51 4.33
C VAL A 221 -17.05 5.55 3.64
N LEU A 222 -15.75 5.61 3.98
CA LEU A 222 -14.82 6.53 3.32
C LEU A 222 -14.70 6.23 1.82
N HIS A 223 -14.64 4.96 1.46
CA HIS A 223 -14.62 4.51 0.07
C HIS A 223 -15.92 4.91 -0.65
N ALA A 224 -17.08 4.54 -0.12
CA ALA A 224 -18.37 4.89 -0.72
C ALA A 224 -18.57 6.41 -0.85
N THR A 225 -18.01 7.19 0.09
CA THR A 225 -18.02 8.65 0.02
C THR A 225 -17.13 9.15 -1.11
N TRP A 226 -15.94 8.57 -1.30
CA TRP A 226 -15.06 8.86 -2.44
C TRP A 226 -15.81 8.62 -3.77
N ASP A 227 -16.43 7.45 -3.91
CA ASP A 227 -17.12 7.05 -5.15
C ASP A 227 -18.44 7.77 -5.41
N SER A 228 -19.05 8.37 -4.37
CA SER A 228 -20.31 9.10 -4.52
C SER A 228 -20.19 10.40 -5.34
N GLY A 229 -19.00 10.71 -5.85
CA GLY A 229 -18.77 11.90 -6.68
C GLY A 229 -18.81 13.19 -5.87
N VAL A 230 -18.31 13.15 -4.63
CA VAL A 230 -18.19 14.35 -3.80
C VAL A 230 -17.39 15.43 -4.55
N GLY A 231 -17.67 16.71 -4.33
CA GLY A 231 -16.89 17.78 -4.96
C GLY A 231 -15.39 17.73 -4.58
N ALA A 232 -14.56 18.56 -5.21
CA ALA A 232 -13.12 18.60 -4.93
C ALA A 232 -12.78 18.79 -3.43
N ILE A 233 -13.56 19.62 -2.73
CA ILE A 233 -13.42 19.82 -1.28
C ILE A 233 -13.69 18.51 -0.52
N GLY A 234 -14.72 17.76 -0.91
CA GLY A 234 -15.05 16.47 -0.29
C GLY A 234 -13.93 15.45 -0.47
N HIS A 235 -13.37 15.35 -1.68
CA HIS A 235 -12.20 14.50 -1.94
C HIS A 235 -10.99 14.88 -1.07
N LEU A 236 -10.71 16.19 -0.93
CA LEU A 236 -9.63 16.68 -0.07
C LEU A 236 -9.87 16.35 1.41
N VAL A 237 -11.11 16.43 1.89
CA VAL A 237 -11.46 16.07 3.26
C VAL A 237 -11.27 14.56 3.48
N VAL A 238 -11.80 13.72 2.59
CA VAL A 238 -11.64 12.26 2.66
C VAL A 238 -10.16 11.88 2.64
N ALA A 239 -9.38 12.46 1.72
CA ALA A 239 -7.95 12.24 1.61
C ALA A 239 -7.20 12.67 2.89
N GLY A 240 -7.48 13.89 3.39
CA GLY A 240 -6.86 14.43 4.60
C GLY A 240 -7.15 13.61 5.84
N VAL A 241 -8.41 13.20 6.04
CA VAL A 241 -8.82 12.35 7.16
C VAL A 241 -8.15 10.99 7.09
N SER A 242 -8.14 10.37 5.90
CA SER A 242 -7.60 9.02 5.72
C SER A 242 -6.08 8.99 5.91
N PHE A 243 -5.36 9.92 5.28
CA PHE A 243 -3.91 10.03 5.44
C PHE A 243 -3.52 10.43 6.86
N GLY A 244 -4.22 11.40 7.46
CA GLY A 244 -4.00 11.82 8.84
C GLY A 244 -4.20 10.67 9.83
N THR A 245 -5.25 9.86 9.62
CA THR A 245 -5.51 8.67 10.45
C THR A 245 -4.42 7.62 10.29
N LEU A 246 -3.99 7.33 9.05
CA LEU A 246 -2.89 6.41 8.79
C LEU A 246 -1.61 6.85 9.50
N MET A 247 -1.22 8.12 9.35
CA MET A 247 -0.02 8.68 9.98
C MET A 247 -0.10 8.64 11.51
N LEU A 248 -1.25 9.00 12.07
CA LEU A 248 -1.48 8.96 13.52
C LEU A 248 -1.38 7.54 14.08
N VAL A 249 -2.01 6.56 13.42
CA VAL A 249 -1.97 5.15 13.83
C VAL A 249 -0.55 4.60 13.69
N ALA A 250 0.11 4.82 12.56
CA ALA A 250 1.50 4.42 12.33
C ALA A 250 2.43 4.98 13.42
N TRP A 251 2.30 6.27 13.73
CA TRP A 251 3.10 6.94 14.76
C TRP A 251 2.83 6.39 16.17
N ARG A 252 1.55 6.17 16.53
CA ARG A 252 1.18 5.60 17.84
C ARG A 252 1.76 4.21 18.02
N MET A 253 1.64 3.36 16.99
CA MET A 253 2.15 1.99 17.03
C MET A 253 3.68 1.96 17.09
N HIS A 254 4.35 2.77 16.27
CA HIS A 254 5.81 2.89 16.31
C HIS A 254 6.32 3.34 17.68
N ARG A 255 5.65 4.32 18.31
CA ARG A 255 6.00 4.76 19.67
C ARG A 255 5.75 3.69 20.72
N ALA A 256 4.68 2.91 20.61
CA ALA A 256 4.41 1.81 21.52
C ALA A 256 5.52 0.74 21.46
N GLU A 257 5.93 0.34 20.25
CA GLU A 257 7.01 -0.66 20.09
C GLU A 257 8.36 -0.18 20.64
N ARG A 258 8.69 1.11 20.47
CA ARG A 258 9.93 1.67 21.05
C ARG A 258 9.91 1.70 22.58
N ARG A 259 8.75 1.95 23.19
CA ARG A 259 8.60 1.93 24.67
C ARG A 259 8.79 0.52 25.21
N ASP A 260 8.18 -0.47 24.57
CA ASP A 260 8.32 -1.88 24.99
C ASP A 260 9.76 -2.39 24.80
N GLY A 261 10.46 -1.93 23.76
CA GLY A 261 11.87 -2.26 23.53
C GLY A 261 12.83 -1.61 24.54
N SER A 262 12.60 -0.34 24.90
CA SER A 262 13.44 0.40 25.86
C SER A 262 13.19 -0.01 27.32
N GLY A 263 11.96 -0.38 27.68
CA GLY A 263 11.62 -0.91 29.01
C GLY A 263 12.20 -2.29 29.29
N ARG A 264 12.56 -3.05 28.24
CA ARG A 264 13.23 -4.36 28.37
C ARG A 264 14.76 -4.27 28.44
N GLN A 265 15.34 -3.10 28.13
CA GLN A 265 16.78 -2.85 28.17
C GLN A 265 17.25 -2.09 29.42
N SER A 266 16.35 -1.71 30.34
CA SER A 266 16.67 -0.86 31.50
C SER A 266 16.44 -1.56 32.84
N VAL A 267 17.04 -2.73 33.06
CA VAL A 267 17.49 -3.19 34.39
C VAL A 267 18.70 -4.11 34.19
N ASP A 268 19.87 -3.51 33.97
CA ASP A 268 21.11 -4.06 34.51
C ASP A 268 21.93 -2.86 34.99
N LEU A 269 21.53 -2.33 36.15
CA LEU A 269 22.35 -1.40 36.92
C LEU A 269 23.50 -2.23 37.48
N GLY A 270 24.52 -2.41 36.65
CA GLY A 270 25.82 -2.96 37.02
C GLY A 270 26.49 -2.09 38.08
N LEU A 271 26.01 -2.21 39.31
CA LEU A 271 26.58 -1.61 40.51
C LEU A 271 26.96 -2.73 41.48
N GLY A 272 28.27 -2.99 41.52
CA GLY A 272 28.98 -3.81 42.51
C GLY A 272 29.75 -4.96 41.85
N ALA A 273 31.08 -5.02 41.83
CA ALA A 273 32.11 -4.35 42.64
C ALA A 273 33.47 -4.41 41.90
N PRO A 274 34.45 -3.53 42.23
CA PRO A 274 35.77 -3.53 41.61
C PRO A 274 36.63 -4.71 42.06
N GLU A 275 37.54 -5.11 41.17
CA GLU A 275 38.53 -6.18 41.34
C GLU A 275 39.32 -6.09 42.66
N LEU A 276 39.46 -7.23 43.34
CA LEU A 276 40.59 -7.49 44.23
C LEU A 276 41.03 -8.96 44.12
N HIS A 277 42.17 -9.15 43.46
CA HIS A 277 43.26 -10.05 43.85
C HIS A 277 42.93 -11.51 44.25
N GLN A 278 43.35 -12.50 43.45
CA GLN A 278 44.58 -13.29 43.72
C GLN A 278 44.80 -14.49 42.79
N HIS A 279 46.09 -14.75 42.59
CA HIS A 279 46.74 -15.75 41.77
C HIS A 279 46.67 -17.20 42.33
N LEU A 280 46.52 -18.16 41.41
CA LEU A 280 47.07 -19.55 41.38
C LEU A 280 46.41 -20.65 42.25
N PRO A 281 46.69 -21.96 42.01
CA PRO A 281 46.07 -22.84 41.02
C PRO A 281 45.44 -24.11 41.67
N ALA A 282 45.03 -25.07 40.84
CA ALA A 282 44.48 -26.38 41.19
C ALA A 282 45.32 -27.20 42.23
N TRP A 283 44.87 -28.41 42.54
CA TRP A 283 45.49 -29.44 43.40
C TRP A 283 45.07 -29.43 44.89
N ARG A 284 44.09 -30.29 45.24
CA ARG A 284 44.17 -31.26 46.36
C ARG A 284 42.94 -32.17 46.38
N SER A 285 43.12 -33.33 45.77
CA SER A 285 42.49 -34.58 46.19
C SER A 285 42.98 -34.99 47.60
N ALA A 286 42.12 -35.77 48.28
CA ALA A 286 42.38 -36.59 49.46
C ALA A 286 42.36 -35.91 50.85
N ALA A 287 41.24 -36.09 51.56
CA ALA A 287 41.27 -36.65 52.92
C ALA A 287 39.86 -37.03 53.44
N ARG A 288 39.64 -38.34 53.61
CA ARG A 288 38.87 -39.01 54.70
C ARG A 288 37.33 -38.88 54.67
N GLY A 289 36.54 -39.95 54.83
CA GLY A 289 36.87 -41.34 55.14
C GLY A 289 35.63 -42.25 55.12
N SER A 290 35.85 -43.51 54.73
CA SER A 290 35.30 -44.76 55.27
C SER A 290 33.89 -44.77 55.90
N HIS A 291 32.96 -45.49 55.24
CA HIS A 291 32.14 -46.51 55.92
C HIS A 291 31.79 -47.65 54.93
N HIS A 292 32.27 -48.85 55.29
CA HIS A 292 31.90 -50.17 54.78
C HIS A 292 30.56 -50.63 55.38
N VAL A 293 29.68 -51.24 54.58
CA VAL A 293 28.82 -52.44 54.83
C VAL A 293 28.32 -52.89 53.43
N ALA A 294 28.84 -53.96 52.81
CA ALA A 294 28.32 -55.35 52.77
C ALA A 294 26.83 -55.45 52.37
N GLU A 295 26.27 -56.39 51.61
CA GLU A 295 26.64 -57.52 50.74
C GLU A 295 25.27 -58.09 50.24
N HIS A 296 25.27 -58.97 49.23
CA HIS A 296 24.17 -59.76 48.64
C HIS A 296 23.30 -59.08 47.55
N ARG A 297 23.36 -59.44 46.25
CA ARG A 297 23.41 -60.71 45.47
C ARG A 297 22.02 -61.20 45.04
N ASP A 298 21.81 -61.12 43.72
CA ASP A 298 21.02 -61.93 42.79
C ASP A 298 19.58 -62.34 43.16
N GLN A 299 18.63 -61.80 42.38
CA GLN A 299 17.63 -62.54 41.60
C GLN A 299 17.13 -61.67 40.43
#